data_AF-A0A819T718-F1
#
_entry.id   AF-A0A819T718-F1
#
_cell.length_a   1.000
_cell.length_b   1.000
_cell.length_c   1.000
_cell.angle_alpha   90.00
_cell.angle_beta   90.00
_cell.angle_gamma   90.00
#
_symmetry.space_group_name_H-M   'P 1'
#
loop_
_entity.id
_entity.type
_entity.pdbx_description
1 polymer ?
#
loop_
_entity_poly.entity_id
_entity_poly.type
_entity_poly.pdbx_seq_one_letter_code
_entity_poly.pdbx_strand_id
1 'polypeptide(L)'
;MIKSPFPYFTLGTIVRGFGRGSKELGCPTANLDETAVEKLPSSIDQGVYYGWAQLLATNNSNELYKMVASVGRNPFYNDKTKTIETHLMHEFKDDFYGEKLKIVLLGEIRKMKTFRNSSELAMAIRNDISKACHELDSDQCRQYLNHPYFTK
;
A
#
# COMPACT_ATOMS: atom_id res chain seq x y z
N MET A 1 5.90 5.37 18.05
CA MET A 1 4.76 6.32 18.09
C MET A 1 4.35 6.64 16.66
N ILE A 2 3.11 6.35 16.23
CA ILE A 2 2.52 6.88 14.98
C ILE A 2 2.56 8.40 15.09
N LYS A 3 3.24 9.06 14.16
CA LYS A 3 3.47 10.51 14.20
C LYS A 3 2.47 11.20 13.29
N SER A 4 2.07 12.41 13.68
CA SER A 4 1.37 13.32 12.77
C SER A 4 2.18 13.43 11.47
N PRO A 5 1.52 13.35 10.29
CA PRO A 5 0.09 13.51 10.07
C PRO A 5 -0.73 12.21 9.93
N PHE A 6 -0.19 11.05 10.30
CA PHE A 6 -0.89 9.76 10.23
C PHE A 6 -1.89 9.57 11.38
N PRO A 7 -2.93 8.73 11.23
CA PRO A 7 -3.21 7.80 10.12
C PRO A 7 -3.95 8.41 8.92
N TYR A 8 -3.78 7.82 7.74
CA TYR A 8 -4.60 8.10 6.56
C TYR A 8 -5.36 6.88 6.09
N PHE A 9 -6.67 7.01 5.91
CA PHE A 9 -7.54 5.92 5.48
C PHE A 9 -7.95 6.13 4.03
N THR A 10 -7.91 5.07 3.23
CA THR A 10 -8.47 5.11 1.88
C THR A 10 -8.96 3.76 1.39
N LEU A 11 -9.89 3.79 0.43
CA LEU A 11 -10.55 2.65 -0.17
C LEU A 11 -10.57 2.87 -1.68
N GLY A 12 -10.18 1.86 -2.45
CA GLY A 12 -10.31 1.84 -3.91
C GLY A 12 -10.57 0.47 -4.47
N THR A 13 -10.92 0.43 -5.76
CA THR A 13 -11.01 -0.81 -6.54
C THR A 13 -9.63 -1.18 -7.06
N ILE A 14 -9.32 -2.48 -7.05
CA ILE A 14 -8.06 -3.01 -7.53
C ILE A 14 -8.11 -3.11 -9.05
N VAL A 15 -7.28 -2.31 -9.72
CA VAL A 15 -7.22 -2.21 -11.17
C VAL A 15 -5.90 -2.76 -11.71
N ARG A 16 -5.87 -3.04 -13.01
CA ARG A 16 -4.62 -3.45 -13.69
C ARG A 16 -3.71 -2.22 -13.81
N GLY A 17 -2.49 -2.35 -13.31
CA GLY A 17 -1.42 -1.37 -13.54
C GLY A 17 -0.70 -1.60 -14.88
N PHE A 18 0.47 -0.99 -15.03
CA PHE A 18 1.28 -1.05 -16.25
C PHE A 18 2.15 -2.32 -16.38
N GLY A 19 1.94 -3.34 -15.55
CA GLY A 19 2.64 -4.63 -15.65
C GLY A 19 4.16 -4.57 -15.43
N ARG A 20 4.67 -3.57 -14.71
CA ARG A 20 6.12 -3.38 -14.53
C ARG A 20 6.68 -4.31 -13.44
N GLY A 21 7.02 -5.55 -13.79
CA GLY A 21 8.04 -6.40 -13.13
C GLY A 21 7.93 -6.70 -11.62
N SER A 22 6.93 -6.17 -10.90
CA SER A 22 6.85 -6.27 -9.44
C SER A 22 6.62 -7.71 -8.98
N LYS A 23 5.88 -8.50 -9.78
CA LYS A 23 5.76 -9.96 -9.61
C LYS A 23 7.12 -10.68 -9.73
N GLU A 24 7.97 -10.29 -10.67
CA GLU A 24 9.31 -10.90 -10.87
C GLU A 24 10.27 -10.56 -9.71
N LEU A 25 10.03 -9.45 -9.02
CA LEU A 25 10.77 -9.03 -7.83
C LEU A 25 10.23 -9.66 -6.53
N GLY A 26 9.21 -10.53 -6.60
CA GLY A 26 8.56 -11.14 -5.45
C GLY A 26 7.71 -10.17 -4.63
N CYS A 27 7.29 -9.05 -5.22
CA CYS A 27 6.51 -8.00 -4.57
C CYS A 27 5.30 -7.60 -5.44
N PRO A 28 4.32 -8.50 -5.65
CA PRO A 28 3.12 -8.17 -6.43
C PRO A 28 2.38 -6.97 -5.84
N THR A 29 2.06 -5.98 -6.68
CA THR A 29 1.37 -4.75 -6.26
C THR A 29 -0.05 -4.65 -6.81
N ALA A 30 -1.01 -4.43 -5.93
CA ALA A 30 -2.38 -4.04 -6.23
C ALA A 30 -2.41 -2.53 -6.55
N ASN A 31 -2.80 -2.18 -7.77
CA ASN A 31 -2.98 -0.77 -8.13
C ASN A 31 -4.40 -0.35 -7.73
N LEU A 32 -4.55 0.77 -7.03
CA LEU A 32 -5.86 1.30 -6.69
C LEU A 32 -6.31 2.36 -7.70
N ASP A 33 -7.61 2.38 -7.98
CA ASP A 33 -8.24 3.40 -8.82
C ASP A 33 -8.12 4.82 -8.26
N GLU A 34 -8.55 5.80 -9.06
CA GLU A 34 -8.42 7.22 -8.72
C GLU A 34 -9.22 7.61 -7.45
N THR A 35 -10.29 6.87 -7.14
CA THR A 35 -11.11 7.14 -5.95
C THR A 35 -10.33 6.93 -4.64
N ALA A 36 -9.30 6.07 -4.67
CA ALA A 36 -8.43 5.85 -3.53
C ALA A 36 -7.51 7.06 -3.27
N VAL A 37 -7.00 7.69 -4.33
CA VAL A 37 -6.07 8.81 -4.18
C VAL A 37 -6.78 10.12 -3.85
N GLU A 38 -8.02 10.30 -4.31
CA GLU A 38 -8.85 11.47 -3.99
C GLU A 38 -9.15 11.61 -2.49
N LYS A 39 -9.17 10.49 -1.76
CA LYS A 39 -9.37 10.48 -0.30
C LYS A 39 -8.12 10.82 0.49
N LEU A 40 -6.94 10.75 -0.11
CA LEU A 40 -5.69 11.11 0.55
C LEU A 40 -5.49 12.63 0.51
N PRO A 41 -4.86 13.23 1.55
CA PRO A 41 -4.54 14.65 1.53
C PRO A 41 -3.71 15.05 0.31
N SER A 42 -4.00 16.22 -0.26
CA SER A 42 -3.20 16.79 -1.35
C SER A 42 -1.73 16.98 -0.95
N SER A 43 -1.44 17.15 0.34
CA SER A 43 -0.11 17.28 0.92
C SER A 43 0.64 15.96 1.14
N ILE A 44 0.04 14.78 0.93
CA ILE A 44 0.80 13.52 1.06
C ILE A 44 1.91 13.47 0.00
N ASP A 45 3.13 13.24 0.46
CA ASP A 45 4.31 13.20 -0.39
C ASP A 45 4.39 11.91 -1.21
N GLN A 46 5.18 11.95 -2.27
CA GLN A 46 5.55 10.72 -2.98
C GLN A 46 6.54 9.92 -2.12
N GLY A 47 6.25 8.63 -1.93
CA GLY A 47 7.05 7.80 -1.03
C GLY A 47 6.50 6.40 -0.85
N VAL A 48 7.18 5.65 0.01
CA VAL A 48 6.76 4.32 0.44
C VAL A 48 6.27 4.42 1.87
N TYR A 49 5.11 3.85 2.12
CA TYR A 49 4.37 3.90 3.37
C TYR A 49 4.08 2.48 3.86
N TYR A 50 3.78 2.33 5.14
CA TYR A 50 3.37 1.05 5.73
C TYR A 50 2.02 1.17 6.44
N GLY A 51 1.36 0.04 6.62
CA GLY A 51 0.05 0.03 7.25
C GLY A 51 -0.67 -1.31 7.22
N TRP A 52 -1.99 -1.25 7.43
CA TRP A 52 -2.87 -2.41 7.33
C TRP A 52 -3.80 -2.28 6.13
N ALA A 53 -4.15 -3.42 5.55
CA ALA A 53 -5.09 -3.53 4.45
C ALA A 53 -6.11 -4.62 4.70
N GLN A 54 -7.34 -4.41 4.23
CA GLN A 54 -8.41 -5.40 4.22
C GLN A 54 -8.91 -5.55 2.79
N LEU A 55 -8.78 -6.77 2.27
CA LEU A 55 -9.30 -7.15 0.97
C LEU A 55 -10.78 -7.54 1.13
N LEU A 56 -11.68 -6.79 0.47
CA LEU A 56 -13.11 -7.04 0.52
C LEU A 56 -13.53 -8.04 -0.58
N ALA A 57 -12.86 -9.18 -0.64
CA ALA A 57 -13.15 -10.22 -1.62
C ALA A 57 -14.38 -11.05 -1.21
N THR A 58 -15.04 -11.61 -2.23
CA THR A 58 -16.27 -12.42 -2.14
C THR A 58 -16.23 -13.59 -1.15
N ASN A 59 -15.04 -14.05 -0.73
CA ASN A 59 -14.87 -15.15 0.21
C ASN A 59 -14.96 -14.74 1.71
N ASN A 60 -15.33 -13.50 2.02
CA ASN A 60 -15.63 -13.02 3.39
C ASN A 60 -14.50 -13.18 4.42
N SER A 61 -13.23 -13.22 4.01
CA SER A 61 -12.15 -13.07 4.98
C SER A 61 -12.10 -11.61 5.43
N ASN A 62 -12.61 -11.29 6.62
CA ASN A 62 -12.34 -10.02 7.31
C ASN A 62 -10.87 -9.90 7.76
N GLU A 63 -9.97 -10.60 7.08
CA GLU A 63 -8.57 -10.67 7.41
C GLU A 63 -7.87 -9.37 7.04
N LEU A 64 -6.98 -8.96 7.94
CA LEU A 64 -6.18 -7.77 7.82
C LEU A 64 -4.74 -8.18 7.55
N TYR A 65 -4.19 -7.62 6.48
CA TYR A 65 -2.85 -7.90 6.01
C TYR A 65 -1.94 -6.72 6.34
N LYS A 66 -0.73 -7.02 6.82
CA LYS A 66 0.36 -6.05 6.78
C LYS A 66 0.60 -5.65 5.32
N MET A 67 0.91 -4.39 5.08
CA MET A 67 1.19 -3.93 3.73
C MET A 67 2.27 -2.86 3.69
N VAL A 68 2.84 -2.71 2.49
CA VAL A 68 3.54 -1.51 2.06
C VAL A 68 2.81 -0.90 0.87
N ALA A 69 2.80 0.44 0.80
CA ALA A 69 2.16 1.18 -0.28
C ALA A 69 3.13 2.19 -0.87
N SER A 70 3.29 2.19 -2.19
CA SER A 70 3.97 3.23 -2.95
C SER A 70 2.95 4.27 -3.39
N VAL A 71 3.14 5.53 -2.95
CA VAL A 71 2.37 6.68 -3.43
C VAL A 71 3.24 7.42 -4.43
N GLY A 72 2.80 7.42 -5.70
CA GLY A 72 3.52 8.02 -6.81
C GLY A 72 2.69 9.05 -7.57
N ARG A 73 3.07 9.30 -8.81
CA ARG A 73 2.33 10.09 -9.79
C ARG A 73 2.22 9.34 -11.11
N ASN A 74 1.12 9.55 -11.81
CA ASN A 74 0.90 8.97 -13.12
C ASN A 74 1.56 9.85 -14.20
N PRO A 75 2.63 9.38 -14.88
CA PRO A 75 3.31 10.17 -15.90
C PRO A 75 2.45 10.42 -17.14
N PHE A 76 1.42 9.60 -17.38
CA PHE A 76 0.53 9.73 -18.55
C PHE A 76 -0.58 10.79 -18.36
N TYR A 77 -0.78 11.27 -17.13
CA TYR A 77 -1.77 12.30 -16.79
C TYR A 77 -1.07 13.59 -16.30
N ASN A 78 0.00 13.98 -16.99
CA ASN A 78 0.82 15.18 -16.71
C ASN A 78 1.25 15.30 -15.23
N ASP A 79 1.54 14.19 -14.55
CA ASP A 79 1.92 14.16 -13.14
C ASP A 79 0.91 14.80 -12.16
N LYS A 80 -0.34 15.02 -12.59
CA LYS A 80 -1.38 15.64 -11.76
C LYS A 80 -2.05 14.63 -10.83
N THR A 81 -2.25 13.41 -11.32
CA THR A 81 -2.96 12.36 -10.58
C THR A 81 -1.96 11.51 -9.81
N LYS A 82 -2.13 11.42 -8.49
CA LYS A 82 -1.38 10.49 -7.65
C LYS A 82 -1.75 9.05 -8.00
N THR A 83 -0.87 8.12 -7.68
CA THR A 83 -1.15 6.68 -7.79
C THR A 83 -0.88 6.01 -6.45
N ILE A 84 -1.57 4.91 -6.16
CA ILE A 84 -1.29 4.04 -5.01
C ILE A 84 -1.10 2.62 -5.53
N GLU A 85 0.07 2.05 -5.23
CA GLU A 85 0.39 0.65 -5.47
C GLU A 85 0.65 -0.03 -4.13
N THR A 86 -0.17 -1.01 -3.76
CA THR A 86 -0.10 -1.67 -2.45
C THR A 86 0.37 -3.10 -2.60
N HIS A 87 1.43 -3.49 -1.89
CA HIS A 87 1.82 -4.89 -1.73
C HIS A 87 1.30 -5.41 -0.39
N LEU A 88 0.39 -6.39 -0.46
CA LEU A 88 -0.09 -7.15 0.69
C LEU A 88 0.96 -8.20 1.04
N MET A 89 1.42 -8.21 2.29
CA MET A 89 2.47 -9.10 2.77
C MET A 89 1.90 -10.48 3.11
N HIS A 90 1.30 -11.12 2.11
CA HIS A 90 0.64 -12.42 2.17
C HIS A 90 0.67 -13.09 0.80
N GLU A 91 0.77 -14.42 0.78
CA GLU A 91 0.76 -15.20 -0.46
C GLU A 91 -0.68 -15.55 -0.86
N PHE A 92 -1.14 -14.94 -1.96
CA PHE A 92 -2.46 -15.23 -2.53
C PHE A 92 -2.33 -16.22 -3.69
N LYS A 93 -3.31 -17.12 -3.82
CA LYS A 93 -3.38 -18.09 -4.93
C LYS A 93 -3.89 -17.46 -6.22
N ASP A 94 -4.81 -16.50 -6.09
CA ASP A 94 -5.53 -15.88 -7.20
C ASP A 94 -5.33 -14.36 -7.20
N ASP A 95 -5.37 -13.77 -8.39
CA ASP A 95 -5.44 -12.32 -8.54
C ASP A 95 -6.86 -11.83 -8.14
N PHE A 96 -6.93 -10.63 -7.57
CA PHE A 96 -8.17 -10.06 -7.01
C PHE A 96 -8.54 -8.72 -7.70
N TYR A 97 -8.38 -8.66 -9.03
CA TYR A 97 -8.81 -7.50 -9.81
C TYR A 97 -10.32 -7.29 -9.74
N GLY A 98 -10.77 -6.04 -9.67
CA GLY A 98 -12.18 -5.67 -9.51
C GLY A 98 -12.67 -5.72 -8.07
N GLU A 99 -11.93 -6.37 -7.16
CA GLU A 99 -12.23 -6.35 -5.73
C GLU A 99 -11.84 -5.01 -5.10
N LYS A 100 -12.40 -4.73 -3.92
CA LYS A 100 -12.11 -3.51 -3.17
C LYS A 100 -11.03 -3.74 -2.12
N LEU A 101 -10.15 -2.75 -1.95
CA LEU A 101 -9.12 -2.74 -0.91
C LEU A 101 -9.30 -1.54 0.00
N LYS A 102 -9.59 -1.78 1.28
CA LYS A 102 -9.47 -0.77 2.34
C LYS A 102 -8.03 -0.76 2.84
N ILE A 103 -7.42 0.41 3.00
CA ILE A 103 -6.09 0.55 3.59
C ILE A 103 -6.05 1.68 4.62
N VAL A 104 -5.13 1.55 5.58
CA VAL A 104 -4.70 2.63 6.46
C VAL A 104 -3.19 2.79 6.38
N LEU A 105 -2.71 3.98 6.04
CA LEU A 105 -1.30 4.35 6.11
C LEU A 105 -0.99 4.85 7.53
N LEU A 106 -0.02 4.22 8.18
CA LEU A 106 0.37 4.53 9.58
C LEU A 106 1.72 5.24 9.69
N GLY A 107 2.51 5.25 8.61
CA GLY A 107 3.78 5.96 8.58
C GLY A 107 4.46 5.91 7.23
N GLU A 108 5.40 6.85 7.03
CA GLU A 108 6.30 6.87 5.87
C GLU A 108 7.56 6.06 6.18
N ILE A 109 7.93 5.14 5.28
CA ILE A 109 9.18 4.39 5.34
C ILE A 109 10.33 5.25 4.80
N ARG A 110 10.12 5.84 3.62
CA ARG A 110 11.06 6.69 2.88
C ARG A 110 10.37 7.49 1.76
N LYS A 111 11.04 8.57 1.33
CA LYS A 111 10.68 9.31 0.11
C LYS A 111 10.88 8.46 -1.15
N MET A 112 10.22 8.88 -2.24
CA MET A 112 10.41 8.29 -3.56
C MET A 112 11.87 8.42 -3.99
N LYS A 113 12.41 7.35 -4.59
CA LYS A 113 13.82 7.27 -4.99
C LYS A 113 13.94 6.52 -6.31
N THR A 114 14.82 7.01 -7.18
CA THR A 114 15.24 6.28 -8.38
C THR A 114 16.40 5.36 -8.06
N PHE A 115 16.43 4.19 -8.70
CA PHE A 115 17.47 3.17 -8.51
C PHE A 115 18.22 2.95 -9.80
N ARG A 116 19.51 2.63 -9.70
CA ARG A 116 20.37 2.48 -10.89
C ARG A 116 20.09 1.19 -11.64
N ASN A 117 19.63 0.17 -10.94
CA ASN A 117 19.37 -1.16 -11.49
C ASN A 117 18.29 -1.89 -10.66
N SER A 118 17.81 -3.02 -11.19
CA SER A 118 16.79 -3.86 -10.56
C SER A 118 17.23 -4.46 -9.21
N SER A 119 18.52 -4.74 -9.03
CA SER A 119 19.05 -5.30 -7.79
C SER A 119 18.97 -4.31 -6.62
N GLU A 120 19.35 -3.06 -6.86
CA GLU A 120 19.20 -1.97 -5.88
C GLU A 120 17.73 -1.74 -5.51
N LEU A 121 16.84 -1.76 -6.50
CA LEU A 121 15.40 -1.65 -6.28
C LEU A 121 14.88 -2.81 -5.43
N ALA A 122 15.23 -4.05 -5.77
CA ALA A 122 14.81 -5.25 -5.05
C ALA A 122 15.29 -5.21 -3.59
N MET A 123 16.53 -4.78 -3.36
CA MET A 123 17.06 -4.63 -2.00
C MET A 123 16.31 -3.56 -1.21
N ALA A 124 16.00 -2.42 -1.83
CA ALA A 124 15.21 -1.39 -1.18
C ALA A 124 13.81 -1.89 -0.81
N ILE A 125 13.13 -2.59 -1.71
CA ILE A 125 11.80 -3.19 -1.45
C ILE A 125 11.87 -4.17 -0.27
N ARG A 126 12.87 -5.07 -0.23
CA ARG A 126 13.03 -6.00 0.90
C ARG A 126 13.23 -5.28 2.23
N ASN A 127 14.04 -4.21 2.24
CA ASN A 127 14.25 -3.40 3.43
C ASN A 127 12.96 -2.66 3.85
N ASP A 128 12.21 -2.14 2.88
CA ASP A 128 10.93 -1.47 3.12
C ASP A 128 9.92 -2.44 3.78
N ILE A 129 9.79 -3.66 3.24
CA ILE A 129 8.94 -4.73 3.78
C ILE A 129 9.39 -5.13 5.18
N SER A 130 10.70 -5.35 5.39
CA SER A 130 11.25 -5.71 6.71
C SER A 130 10.95 -4.64 7.76
N LYS A 131 11.12 -3.37 7.40
CA LYS A 131 10.82 -2.24 8.30
C LYS A 131 9.33 -2.13 8.59
N ALA A 132 8.47 -2.26 7.57
CA ALA A 132 7.02 -2.30 7.76
C ALA A 132 6.60 -3.40 8.73
N CYS A 133 7.16 -4.61 8.54
CA CYS A 133 6.90 -5.75 9.40
C CYS A 133 7.15 -5.44 10.87
N HIS A 134 8.33 -4.87 11.15
CA HIS A 134 8.77 -4.50 12.50
C HIS A 134 7.89 -3.40 13.11
N GLU A 135 7.62 -2.32 12.38
CA GLU A 135 6.80 -1.20 12.87
C GLU A 135 5.35 -1.63 13.15
N LEU A 136 4.80 -2.53 12.32
CA LEU A 136 3.43 -3.03 12.45
C LEU A 136 3.23 -4.01 13.62
N ASP A 137 4.31 -4.58 14.16
CA ASP A 137 4.25 -5.43 15.36
C ASP A 137 4.19 -4.64 16.67
N SER A 138 4.36 -3.31 16.64
CA SER A 138 4.17 -2.48 17.81
C SER A 138 2.70 -2.40 18.24
N ASP A 139 2.44 -2.34 19.54
CA ASP A 139 1.06 -2.29 20.09
C ASP A 139 0.22 -1.16 19.49
N GLN A 140 0.85 -0.02 19.24
CA GLN A 140 0.17 1.14 18.66
C GLN A 140 -0.27 0.91 17.21
N CYS A 141 0.48 0.15 16.42
CA CYS A 141 0.04 -0.23 15.08
C CYS A 141 -1.00 -1.35 15.15
N ARG A 142 -0.85 -2.31 16.07
CA ARG A 142 -1.77 -3.45 16.22
C ARG A 142 -3.17 -3.05 16.68
N GLN A 143 -3.33 -1.93 17.40
CA GLN A 143 -4.66 -1.44 17.77
C GLN A 143 -5.57 -1.21 16.54
N TYR A 144 -4.99 -0.96 15.36
CA TYR A 144 -5.75 -0.75 14.12
C TYR A 144 -6.38 -2.02 13.56
N LEU A 145 -5.97 -3.21 14.03
CA LEU A 145 -6.59 -4.48 13.64
C LEU A 145 -8.06 -4.56 14.05
N ASN A 146 -8.47 -3.83 15.09
CA ASN A 146 -9.85 -3.77 15.56
C ASN A 146 -10.51 -2.41 15.26
N HIS A 147 -9.93 -1.61 14.38
CA HIS A 147 -10.43 -0.27 14.11
C HIS A 147 -11.78 -0.31 13.38
N PRO A 148 -12.77 0.54 13.74
CA PRO A 148 -14.12 0.54 13.15
C PRO A 148 -14.16 0.69 11.61
N TYR A 149 -13.08 1.20 11.02
CA TYR A 149 -12.92 1.30 9.58
C TYR A 149 -12.96 -0.07 8.87
N PHE A 150 -12.46 -1.11 9.53
CA PHE A 150 -12.37 -2.48 8.99
C PHE A 150 -13.51 -3.40 9.45
N THR A 151 -14.28 -3.01 10.47
CA THR A 151 -15.31 -3.87 11.08
C THR A 151 -16.74 -3.52 10.65
N LYS A 152 -16.90 -2.72 9.58
CA LYS A 152 -18.20 -2.31 9.01
C LYS A 152 -18.24 -2.51 7.49
#